data_AF-R0EFH8-F1
#
_entry.id   AF-R0EFH8-F1
#
_cell.length_a   1.000
_cell.length_b   1.000
_cell.length_c   1.000
_cell.angle_alpha   90.00
_cell.angle_beta   90.00
_cell.angle_gamma   90.00
#
_symmetry.space_group_name_H-M   'P 1'
#
loop_
_entity.id
_entity.type
_entity.pdbx_description
1 polymer ?
#
loop_
_entity_poly.entity_id
_entity_poly.type
_entity_poly.pdbx_seq_one_letter_code
_entity_poly.pdbx_strand_id
1 'polypeptide(L)'
;MNKRLVILSARGDFGYGPGQHIAHLNHVEAGVATAFGYIGVTDVASVAIEYDEFADKRLRASIASAESEADALVARLAAAVEAA
;
A
#
# COMPACT_ATOMS: atom_id res chain seq x y z
N MET A 1 -14.68 5.00 -15.15
CA MET A 1 -13.31 5.55 -15.25
C MET A 1 -12.36 4.37 -15.11
N ASN A 2 -11.52 4.06 -16.11
CA ASN A 2 -10.67 2.84 -16.09
C ASN A 2 -9.25 3.15 -15.56
N LYS A 3 -9.17 3.99 -14.52
CA LYS A 3 -7.91 4.39 -13.89
C LYS A 3 -7.79 3.68 -12.55
N ARG A 4 -6.58 3.26 -12.23
CA ARG A 4 -6.23 2.62 -10.96
C ARG A 4 -5.11 3.41 -10.31
N LEU A 5 -5.08 3.42 -8.99
CA LEU A 5 -4.04 4.02 -8.19
C LEU A 5 -3.30 2.92 -7.42
N VAL A 6 -1.97 2.90 -7.55
CA VAL A 6 -1.10 2.05 -6.73
C VAL A 6 -0.25 2.97 -5.87
N ILE A 7 -0.31 2.79 -4.56
CA ILE A 7 0.47 3.55 -3.58
C ILE A 7 1.52 2.61 -2.98
N LEU A 8 2.79 2.93 -3.20
CA LEU A 8 3.92 2.25 -2.58
C LEU A 8 4.56 3.20 -1.59
N SER A 9 4.69 2.80 -0.33
CA SER A 9 5.18 3.68 0.74
C SER A 9 6.10 2.98 1.74
N ALA A 10 6.74 3.77 2.59
CA ALA A 10 7.53 3.31 3.72
C ALA A 10 7.24 4.19 4.95
N ARG A 11 7.30 3.60 6.15
CA ARG A 11 6.97 4.23 7.43
C ARG A 11 8.03 3.88 8.47
N GLY A 12 8.35 4.87 9.33
CA GLY A 12 9.27 4.68 10.46
C GLY A 12 8.74 3.66 11.46
N ASP A 13 7.58 3.97 12.05
CA ASP A 13 6.88 3.10 13.00
C ASP A 13 6.04 2.01 12.27
N PHE A 14 5.22 1.26 13.01
CA PHE A 14 4.43 0.14 12.48
C PHE A 14 2.99 0.11 12.98
N GLY A 15 2.13 -0.66 12.29
CA GLY A 15 0.75 -0.85 12.68
C GLY A 15 -0.23 0.17 12.12
N TYR A 16 0.05 0.68 10.91
CA TYR A 16 -0.85 1.58 10.18
C TYR A 16 -1.85 0.84 9.28
N GLY A 17 -1.70 -0.49 9.14
CA GLY A 17 -2.61 -1.34 8.37
C GLY A 17 -4.03 -1.43 8.98
N PRO A 18 -5.05 -1.83 8.21
CA PRO A 18 -6.42 -1.96 8.70
C PRO A 18 -6.51 -2.84 9.95
N GLY A 19 -7.17 -2.35 11.00
CA GLY A 19 -7.35 -3.05 12.27
C GLY A 19 -6.13 -3.08 13.19
N GLN A 20 -5.01 -2.46 12.79
CA GLN A 20 -3.82 -2.33 13.63
C GLN A 20 -3.91 -1.15 14.60
N HIS A 21 -3.03 -1.13 15.60
CA HIS A 21 -3.14 -0.26 16.77
C HIS A 21 -3.08 1.25 16.47
N ILE A 22 -2.38 1.67 15.41
CA ILE A 22 -2.32 3.06 14.96
C ILE A 22 -2.90 3.26 13.56
N ALA A 23 -3.78 2.36 13.10
CA ALA A 23 -4.45 2.47 11.80
C ALA A 23 -5.16 3.83 11.60
N HIS A 24 -5.76 4.35 12.67
CA HIS A 24 -6.47 5.63 12.70
C HIS A 24 -5.55 6.85 12.54
N LEU A 25 -4.23 6.70 12.71
CA LEU A 25 -3.23 7.74 12.51
C LEU A 25 -2.65 7.74 11.09
N ASN A 26 -3.08 6.79 10.23
CA ASN A 26 -2.61 6.75 8.86
C ASN A 26 -3.27 7.85 8.00
N HIS A 27 -2.66 9.03 7.99
CA HIS A 27 -3.10 10.14 7.14
C HIS A 27 -2.41 10.20 5.78
N VAL A 28 -1.37 9.40 5.52
CA VAL A 28 -0.62 9.45 4.26
C VAL A 28 -1.41 8.74 3.16
N GLU A 29 -1.57 7.42 3.23
CA GLU A 29 -2.27 6.70 2.15
C GLU A 29 -3.76 7.03 2.12
N ALA A 30 -4.38 7.26 3.29
CA ALA A 30 -5.77 7.70 3.35
C ALA A 30 -5.98 9.08 2.73
N GLY A 31 -5.04 10.02 2.94
CA GLY A 31 -5.08 11.35 2.34
C GLY A 31 -4.94 11.31 0.82
N VAL A 32 -3.96 10.53 0.32
CA VAL A 32 -3.75 10.32 -1.13
C VAL A 32 -4.99 9.67 -1.75
N ALA A 33 -5.52 8.59 -1.16
CA ALA A 33 -6.72 7.92 -1.65
C ALA A 33 -7.94 8.85 -1.70
N THR A 34 -8.10 9.72 -0.69
CA THR A 34 -9.19 10.71 -0.66
C THR A 34 -9.09 11.70 -1.83
N ALA A 35 -7.90 12.26 -2.08
CA ALA A 35 -7.69 13.21 -3.17
C ALA A 35 -7.95 12.59 -4.55
N PHE A 36 -7.51 11.35 -4.78
CA PHE A 36 -7.75 10.63 -6.03
C PHE A 36 -9.21 10.16 -6.18
N GLY A 37 -9.86 9.80 -5.07
CA GLY A 37 -11.29 9.50 -5.04
C GLY A 37 -12.13 10.70 -5.49
N TYR A 38 -11.75 11.92 -5.09
CA TYR A 38 -12.43 13.16 -5.52
C TYR A 38 -12.42 13.35 -7.04
N ILE A 39 -11.34 12.95 -7.74
CA ILE A 39 -11.25 13.03 -9.20
C ILE A 39 -11.71 11.74 -9.91
N GLY A 40 -12.37 10.82 -9.18
CA GLY A 40 -12.99 9.63 -9.75
C GLY A 40 -12.09 8.41 -9.92
N VAL A 41 -10.93 8.36 -9.26
CA VAL A 41 -10.06 7.17 -9.22
C VAL A 41 -10.29 6.44 -7.90
N THR A 42 -11.11 5.38 -7.95
CA THR A 42 -11.58 4.65 -6.76
C THR A 42 -11.04 3.22 -6.65
N ASP A 43 -10.44 2.68 -7.71
CA ASP A 43 -9.71 1.40 -7.66
C ASP A 43 -8.29 1.68 -7.13
N VAL A 44 -8.10 1.48 -5.83
CA VAL A 44 -6.86 1.81 -5.11
C VAL A 44 -6.29 0.55 -4.48
N ALA A 45 -4.98 0.34 -4.68
CA ALA A 45 -4.19 -0.64 -3.95
C ALA A 45 -3.02 0.07 -3.25
N SER A 46 -2.65 -0.41 -2.06
CA SER A 46 -1.48 0.07 -1.35
C SER A 46 -0.61 -1.09 -0.85
N VAL A 47 0.70 -0.87 -0.86
CA VAL A 47 1.72 -1.74 -0.26
C VAL A 47 2.65 -0.83 0.53
N ALA A 48 2.99 -1.22 1.76
CA ALA A 48 3.79 -0.38 2.63
C ALA A 48 4.87 -1.20 3.36
N ILE A 49 6.05 -0.60 3.47
CA ILE A 49 7.10 -1.03 4.38
C ILE A 49 6.91 -0.30 5.71
N GLU A 50 7.12 -0.99 6.82
CA GLU A 50 7.10 -0.45 8.18
C GLU A 50 8.42 -0.81 8.89
N TYR A 51 8.59 -0.26 10.10
CA TYR A 51 9.77 -0.45 10.95
C TYR A 51 11.07 0.21 10.44
N ASP A 52 11.00 1.18 9.52
CA ASP A 52 12.18 1.80 8.91
C ASP A 52 13.10 2.45 9.95
N GLU A 53 12.53 3.03 11.02
CA GLU A 53 13.32 3.70 12.07
C GLU A 53 14.12 2.72 12.95
N PHE A 54 13.75 1.43 12.96
CA PHE A 54 14.42 0.41 13.78
C PHE A 54 15.59 -0.26 13.07
N ALA A 55 15.61 -0.24 11.73
CA ALA A 55 16.67 -0.82 10.88
C ALA A 55 17.06 -2.28 11.21
N ASP A 56 16.15 -3.06 11.80
CA ASP A 56 16.42 -4.40 12.32
C ASP A 56 15.75 -5.52 11.49
N LYS A 57 15.68 -6.72 12.05
CA LYS A 57 15.07 -7.89 11.40
C LYS A 57 13.59 -7.66 11.02
N ARG A 58 12.86 -6.79 11.72
CA ARG A 58 11.47 -6.45 11.44
C ARG A 58 11.37 -5.64 10.15
N LEU A 59 12.27 -4.68 9.94
CA LEU A 59 12.35 -3.96 8.68
C LEU A 59 12.64 -4.92 7.53
N ARG A 60 13.61 -5.82 7.67
CA ARG A 60 13.91 -6.82 6.62
C ARG A 60 12.70 -7.71 6.30
N ALA A 61 11.96 -8.14 7.32
CA ALA A 61 10.74 -8.91 7.14
C ALA A 61 9.64 -8.08 6.46
N SER A 62 9.51 -6.81 6.82
CA SER A 62 8.55 -5.90 6.20
C SER A 62 8.87 -5.63 4.73
N ILE A 63 10.15 -5.46 4.38
CA ILE A 63 10.60 -5.35 2.98
C ILE A 63 10.24 -6.61 2.20
N ALA A 64 10.59 -7.79 2.73
CA ALA A 64 10.29 -9.06 2.05
C ALA A 64 8.78 -9.29 1.86
N SER A 65 7.95 -8.90 2.84
CA SER A 65 6.49 -8.95 2.71
C SER A 65 6.01 -8.00 1.62
N ALA A 66 6.47 -6.74 1.65
CA ALA A 66 6.10 -5.71 0.69
C ALA A 66 6.50 -6.09 -0.75
N GLU A 67 7.69 -6.67 -0.96
CA GLU A 67 8.11 -7.19 -2.27
C GLU A 67 7.18 -8.30 -2.76
N SER A 68 6.86 -9.28 -1.89
CA SER A 68 5.92 -10.36 -2.24
C SER A 68 4.51 -9.85 -2.52
N GLU A 69 4.04 -8.85 -1.77
CA GLU A 69 2.74 -8.22 -1.98
C GLU A 69 2.70 -7.42 -3.29
N ALA A 70 3.79 -6.73 -3.63
CA ALA A 70 3.94 -6.03 -4.89
C ALA A 70 3.92 -6.99 -6.09
N ASP A 71 4.62 -8.13 -6.01
CA ASP A 71 4.60 -9.16 -7.06
C ASP A 71 3.19 -9.72 -7.27
N ALA A 72 2.49 -10.04 -6.18
CA ALA A 72 1.11 -10.50 -6.23
C ALA A 72 0.15 -9.44 -6.82
N LEU A 73 0.38 -8.17 -6.46
CA LEU A 73 -0.37 -7.05 -6.99
C LEU A 73 -0.16 -6.91 -8.51
N VAL A 74 1.08 -6.99 -8.98
CA VAL A 74 1.41 -6.94 -10.41
C VAL A 74 0.73 -8.07 -11.17
N ALA A 75 0.82 -9.31 -10.67
CA ALA A 75 0.18 -10.47 -11.30
C ALA A 75 -1.34 -10.28 -11.46
N ARG A 76 -2.00 -9.81 -10.39
CA ARG A 76 -3.44 -9.52 -10.41
C ARG A 76 -3.80 -8.42 -11.40
N LEU A 77 -3.03 -7.33 -11.41
CA LEU A 77 -3.29 -6.18 -12.28
C LEU A 77 -3.04 -6.52 -13.76
N ALA A 78 -2.03 -7.34 -14.06
CA ALA A 78 -1.74 -7.82 -15.40
C ALA A 78 -2.87 -8.71 -15.94
N ALA A 79 -3.30 -9.70 -15.17
CA ALA A 79 -4.43 -10.57 -15.54
C ALA A 79 -5.72 -9.78 -15.79
N ALA A 80 -5.99 -8.74 -14.99
CA ALA A 80 -7.14 -7.87 -15.18
C ALA A 80 -7.05 -6.98 -16.45
N VAL A 81 -5.83 -6.69 -16.94
CA VAL A 81 -5.63 -5.98 -18.22
C VAL A 81 -5.83 -6.93 -19.39
N GLU A 82 -5.36 -8.17 -19.29
CA GLU A 82 -5.52 -9.19 -20.34
C GLU A 82 -6.98 -9.62 -20.55
N ALA A 83 -7.79 -9.58 -19.47
CA ALA A 83 -9.20 -9.94 -19.52
C ALA A 83 -10.14 -8.80 -19.98
N ALA A 84 -9.63 -7.58 -20.14
CA ALA A 84 -10.40 -6.38 -20.50
C ALA A 84 -10.30 -6.07 -21.99
#